data_AF-A0AAD6B7U3-F1
#
_entry.id   AF-A0AAD6B7U3-F1
#
_cell.length_a   1.000
_cell.length_b   1.000
_cell.length_c   1.000
_cell.angle_alpha   90.00
_cell.angle_beta   90.00
_cell.angle_gamma   90.00
#
_symmetry.space_group_name_H-M   'P 1'
#
loop_
_entity.id
_entity.type
_entity.pdbx_description
1 polymer ?
#
loop_
_entity_poly.entity_id
_entity_poly.type
_entity_poly.pdbx_seq_one_letter_code
_entity_poly.pdbx_strand_id
1 'polypeptide(L)'
;MMAGVERKFFQGGSTGKPPKYSITDYHKEHFKTVGEIMAVSIVQGGPPPNFFRDWCYGYISTGEMDRDSISKEDLTDPELSQLMEEVEIAEPEAMYDLLDRITACGYSGPATWKRKEEIIKDLFVPGLHEKPDAQFLMGAISPVFSELGSLRRQRESRIINFLQDFIQNIENEEEENSFVVEERGTPVKITESDLDDGDSRETESTGEPARDEEEMKEKDKITVGCFLQWLTGQAHVPITSTERERFKILIEFDHDCSVHYGTHTVCFPVVNECSNSITFPTRHLCSYPEFLSIITQAVMSSREFSRS
;
A
#
# COMPACT_ATOMS: atom_id res chain seq x y z
N MET A 1 -23.11 -17.20 17.25
CA MET A 1 -22.58 -16.45 16.08
C MET A 1 -21.06 -16.38 16.14
N MET A 2 -20.47 -15.83 17.21
CA MET A 2 -19.01 -15.72 17.39
C MET A 2 -18.22 -17.04 17.26
N ALA A 3 -18.71 -18.15 17.82
CA ALA A 3 -18.06 -19.46 17.68
C ALA A 3 -18.02 -20.01 16.24
N GLY A 4 -18.86 -19.47 15.33
CA GLY A 4 -18.82 -19.80 13.90
C GLY A 4 -17.79 -18.96 13.15
N VAL A 5 -17.71 -17.67 13.50
CA VAL A 5 -16.68 -16.74 13.02
C VAL A 5 -15.29 -17.24 13.41
N GLU A 6 -15.10 -17.56 14.69
CA GLU A 6 -13.86 -18.11 15.23
C GLU A 6 -13.38 -19.34 14.43
N ARG A 7 -14.24 -20.34 14.23
CA ARG A 7 -13.85 -21.58 13.53
C ARG A 7 -13.53 -21.40 12.05
N LYS A 8 -14.09 -20.37 11.40
CA LYS A 8 -13.95 -20.19 9.95
C LYS A 8 -12.78 -19.27 9.59
N PHE A 9 -12.57 -18.22 10.37
CA PHE A 9 -11.65 -17.13 10.03
C PHE A 9 -10.44 -17.02 10.95
N PHE A 10 -10.39 -17.80 12.04
CA PHE A 10 -9.30 -17.77 13.00
C PHE A 10 -8.72 -19.16 13.21
N GLN A 11 -7.40 -19.23 13.27
CA GLN A 11 -6.64 -20.47 13.40
C GLN A 11 -5.56 -20.26 14.45
N GLY A 12 -5.40 -21.22 15.36
CA GLY A 12 -4.41 -21.13 16.43
C GLY A 12 -4.68 -22.11 17.56
N GLY A 13 -3.76 -22.15 18.52
CA GLY A 13 -3.75 -23.07 19.65
C GLY A 13 -4.48 -22.55 20.90
N SER A 14 -4.04 -23.02 22.06
CA SER A 14 -4.63 -22.69 23.37
C SER A 14 -4.31 -21.27 23.87
N THR A 15 -3.41 -20.56 23.19
CA THR A 15 -2.87 -19.25 23.58
C THR A 15 -3.51 -18.07 22.83
N GLY A 16 -4.57 -18.34 22.06
CA GLY A 16 -5.23 -17.38 21.18
C GLY A 16 -5.14 -17.80 19.72
N LYS A 17 -5.92 -17.13 18.87
CA LYS A 17 -6.05 -17.43 17.45
C LYS A 17 -5.85 -16.16 16.62
N PRO A 18 -4.73 -16.04 15.88
CA PRO A 18 -4.61 -15.03 14.85
C PRO A 18 -5.61 -15.24 13.70
N PRO A 19 -5.86 -14.22 12.89
CA PRO A 19 -6.58 -14.37 11.64
C PRO A 19 -5.92 -15.45 10.78
N LYS A 20 -6.75 -16.34 10.23
CA LYS A 20 -6.27 -17.34 9.28
C LYS A 20 -5.82 -16.64 8.00
N TYR A 21 -4.66 -17.00 7.48
CA TYR A 21 -4.27 -16.59 6.14
C TYR A 21 -5.25 -17.13 5.10
N SER A 22 -5.96 -16.23 4.41
CA SER A 22 -6.92 -16.58 3.37
C SER A 22 -7.15 -15.40 2.44
N ILE A 23 -6.41 -15.37 1.34
CA ILE A 23 -6.56 -14.40 0.25
C ILE A 23 -8.00 -14.38 -0.29
N THR A 24 -8.64 -15.56 -0.38
CA THR A 24 -10.02 -15.67 -0.84
C THR A 24 -11.00 -14.97 0.11
N ASP A 25 -10.81 -15.12 1.43
CA ASP A 25 -11.66 -14.45 2.42
C ASP A 25 -11.34 -12.95 2.53
N TYR A 26 -10.09 -12.56 2.27
CA TYR A 26 -9.68 -11.16 2.17
C TYR A 26 -10.33 -10.45 1.00
N HIS A 27 -10.20 -10.95 -0.23
CA HIS A 27 -10.81 -10.35 -1.43
C HIS A 27 -12.34 -10.29 -1.38
N LYS A 28 -12.97 -11.23 -0.68
CA LYS A 28 -14.43 -11.23 -0.48
C LYS A 28 -14.89 -10.35 0.67
N GLU A 29 -13.99 -9.52 1.21
CA GLU A 29 -14.22 -8.65 2.37
C GLU A 29 -14.74 -9.39 3.61
N HIS A 30 -14.53 -10.70 3.73
CA HIS A 30 -15.09 -11.46 4.85
C HIS A 30 -14.48 -11.01 6.19
N PHE A 31 -13.20 -10.63 6.23
CA PHE A 31 -12.57 -10.11 7.45
C PHE A 31 -13.16 -8.75 7.88
N LYS A 32 -13.56 -7.91 6.93
CA LYS A 32 -14.29 -6.66 7.21
C LYS A 32 -15.67 -6.96 7.80
N THR A 33 -16.44 -7.85 7.17
CA THR A 33 -17.73 -8.31 7.72
C THR A 33 -17.59 -8.92 9.11
N VAL A 34 -16.52 -9.69 9.34
CA VAL A 34 -16.21 -10.26 10.66
C VAL A 34 -15.96 -9.17 11.70
N GLY A 35 -15.18 -8.15 11.36
CA GLY A 35 -14.94 -6.99 12.22
C GLY A 35 -16.23 -6.23 12.56
N GLU A 36 -17.11 -6.04 11.57
CA GLU A 36 -18.43 -5.42 11.76
C GLU A 36 -19.31 -6.26 12.70
N ILE A 37 -19.36 -7.58 12.50
CA ILE A 37 -20.09 -8.50 13.40
C ILE A 37 -19.55 -8.40 14.83
N MET A 38 -18.23 -8.30 15.00
CA MET A 38 -17.61 -8.15 16.31
C MET A 38 -17.98 -6.81 16.97
N ALA A 39 -17.90 -5.71 16.23
CA ALA A 39 -18.27 -4.39 16.71
C ALA A 39 -19.74 -4.33 17.12
N VAL A 40 -20.65 -4.86 16.29
CA VAL A 40 -22.09 -4.93 16.58
C VAL A 40 -22.37 -5.77 17.81
N SER A 41 -21.68 -6.91 17.98
CA SER A 41 -21.81 -7.75 19.18
C SER A 41 -21.44 -6.95 20.43
N ILE A 42 -20.35 -6.18 20.42
CA ILE A 42 -19.94 -5.37 21.56
C ILE A 42 -20.95 -4.26 21.86
N VAL A 43 -21.39 -3.51 20.85
CA VAL A 43 -22.35 -2.40 20.99
C VAL A 43 -23.71 -2.88 21.52
N GLN A 44 -24.14 -4.08 21.13
CA GLN A 44 -25.39 -4.68 21.59
C GLN A 44 -25.29 -5.36 22.96
N GLY A 45 -24.12 -5.30 23.63
CA GLY A 45 -23.89 -5.98 24.90
C GLY A 45 -23.76 -7.51 24.79
N GLY A 46 -23.50 -8.01 23.58
CA GLY A 46 -23.14 -9.39 23.31
C GLY A 46 -21.71 -9.73 23.75
N PRO A 47 -21.31 -11.01 23.64
CA PRO A 47 -19.98 -11.43 24.08
C PRO A 47 -18.88 -10.82 23.19
N PRO A 48 -17.79 -10.30 23.77
CA PRO A 48 -16.63 -9.86 23.00
C PRO A 48 -15.88 -11.07 22.41
N PRO A 49 -15.10 -10.88 21.32
CA PRO A 49 -14.30 -11.94 20.72
C PRO A 49 -13.12 -12.32 21.63
N ASN A 50 -13.34 -13.24 22.58
CA ASN A 50 -12.33 -13.70 23.55
C ASN A 50 -11.42 -14.83 23.01
N PHE A 51 -11.09 -14.79 21.72
CA PHE A 51 -10.30 -15.83 21.06
C PHE A 51 -9.10 -15.28 20.28
N PHE A 52 -8.94 -13.95 20.23
CA PHE A 52 -7.79 -13.35 19.57
C PHE A 52 -6.49 -13.64 20.31
N ARG A 53 -5.38 -13.57 19.57
CA ARG A 53 -4.04 -13.46 20.15
C ARG A 53 -3.83 -12.10 20.79
N ASP A 54 -2.95 -12.03 21.78
CA ASP A 54 -2.67 -10.80 22.54
C ASP A 54 -2.22 -9.65 21.63
N TRP A 55 -1.33 -9.93 20.68
CA TRP A 55 -0.87 -8.92 19.71
C TRP A 55 -2.01 -8.39 18.83
N CYS A 56 -3.04 -9.19 18.54
CA CYS A 56 -4.19 -8.73 17.74
C CYS A 56 -4.98 -7.65 18.49
N TYR A 57 -5.15 -7.79 19.80
CA TYR A 57 -5.82 -6.74 20.60
C TYR A 57 -4.99 -5.45 20.62
N GLY A 58 -3.66 -5.58 20.72
CA GLY A 58 -2.74 -4.46 20.61
C GLY A 58 -2.93 -3.73 19.28
N TYR A 59 -2.78 -4.45 18.17
CA TYR A 59 -2.91 -3.90 16.83
C TYR A 59 -4.27 -3.25 16.57
N ILE A 60 -5.38 -3.88 16.96
CA ILE A 60 -6.74 -3.31 16.80
C ILE A 60 -6.91 -2.02 17.61
N SER A 61 -6.22 -1.90 18.76
CA SER A 61 -6.36 -0.75 19.66
C SER A 61 -5.42 0.40 19.31
N THR A 62 -4.21 0.11 18.87
CA THR A 62 -3.15 1.12 18.64
C THR A 62 -2.86 1.37 17.17
N GLY A 63 -3.23 0.45 16.28
CA GLY A 63 -2.80 0.45 14.88
C GLY A 63 -1.33 0.07 14.67
N GLU A 64 -0.60 -0.18 15.75
CA GLU A 64 0.82 -0.52 15.75
C GLU A 64 1.01 -1.98 16.14
N MET A 65 1.94 -2.64 15.47
CA MET A 65 2.25 -4.03 15.73
C MET A 65 3.58 -4.14 16.47
N ASP A 66 3.52 -4.67 17.69
CA ASP A 66 4.72 -4.96 18.47
C ASP A 66 5.37 -6.25 17.94
N ARG A 67 6.51 -6.11 17.25
CA ARG A 67 7.22 -7.22 16.62
C ARG A 67 7.81 -8.20 17.63
N ASP A 68 8.09 -7.76 18.84
CA ASP A 68 8.65 -8.62 19.88
C ASP A 68 7.58 -9.51 20.52
N SER A 69 6.30 -9.20 20.29
CA SER A 69 5.15 -9.95 20.82
C SER A 69 4.67 -11.12 19.93
N ILE A 70 5.23 -11.26 18.72
CA ILE A 70 4.80 -12.25 17.72
C ILE A 70 5.73 -13.46 17.74
N SER A 71 5.17 -14.67 17.70
CA SER A 71 5.92 -15.93 17.81
C SER A 71 5.62 -16.93 16.68
N LYS A 72 6.42 -18.03 16.59
CA LYS A 72 6.29 -19.11 15.56
C LYS A 72 4.88 -19.66 15.43
N GLU A 73 4.17 -19.69 16.55
CA GLU A 73 2.81 -20.21 16.63
C GLU A 73 1.75 -19.27 16.04
N ASP A 74 2.09 -18.01 15.74
CA ASP A 74 1.17 -17.01 15.20
C ASP A 74 1.11 -17.02 13.66
N LEU A 75 2.01 -17.75 13.02
CA LEU A 75 2.01 -17.94 11.58
C LEU A 75 0.99 -19.00 11.18
N THR A 76 0.03 -18.58 10.35
CA THR A 76 -1.03 -19.46 9.85
C THR A 76 -0.81 -19.93 8.43
N ASP A 77 0.13 -19.33 7.71
CA ASP A 77 0.49 -19.68 6.33
C ASP A 77 1.43 -20.92 6.32
N PRO A 78 1.02 -22.03 5.67
CA PRO A 78 1.82 -23.25 5.61
C PRO A 78 3.12 -23.13 4.81
N GLU A 79 3.12 -22.34 3.72
CA GLU A 79 4.29 -22.17 2.85
C GLU A 79 5.37 -21.34 3.55
N LEU A 80 4.97 -20.29 4.26
CA LEU A 80 5.85 -19.47 5.08
C LEU A 80 6.38 -20.24 6.29
N SER A 81 5.51 -21.04 6.94
CA SER A 81 5.92 -21.93 8.03
C SER A 81 6.99 -22.92 7.57
N GLN A 82 6.78 -23.51 6.39
CA GLN A 82 7.75 -24.42 5.78
C GLN A 82 9.06 -23.70 5.41
N LEU A 83 8.98 -22.52 4.80
CA LEU A 83 10.17 -21.72 4.48
C LEU A 83 10.98 -21.39 5.74
N MET A 84 10.33 -21.05 6.84
CA MET A 84 11.02 -20.75 8.09
C MET A 84 11.70 -21.97 8.70
N GLU A 85 11.06 -23.14 8.67
CA GLU A 85 11.71 -24.38 9.10
C GLU A 85 12.94 -24.69 8.25
N GLU A 86 12.85 -24.47 6.94
CA GLU A 86 13.97 -24.65 6.03
C GLU A 86 15.10 -23.64 6.29
N VAL A 87 14.78 -22.36 6.53
CA VAL A 87 15.77 -21.31 6.89
C VAL A 87 16.44 -21.61 8.24
N GLU A 88 15.67 -22.09 9.21
CA GLU A 88 16.16 -22.44 10.55
C GLU A 88 17.23 -23.55 10.46
N ILE A 89 16.99 -24.56 9.62
CA ILE A 89 17.87 -25.72 9.46
C ILE A 89 18.99 -25.49 8.42
N ALA A 90 18.84 -24.55 7.49
CA ALA A 90 19.74 -24.37 6.33
C ALA A 90 21.22 -24.19 6.69
N GLU A 91 22.10 -24.97 6.06
CA GLU A 91 23.55 -24.76 6.09
C GLU A 91 23.96 -23.63 5.11
N PRO A 92 25.19 -23.07 5.20
CA PRO A 92 25.61 -21.91 4.41
C PRO A 92 25.38 -22.04 2.89
N GLU A 93 25.56 -23.23 2.35
CA GLU A 93 25.37 -23.55 0.93
C GLU A 93 23.89 -23.61 0.55
N ALA A 94 23.04 -24.14 1.44
CA ALA A 94 21.59 -24.28 1.22
C ALA A 94 20.83 -22.95 1.37
N MET A 95 21.42 -21.94 2.02
CA MET A 95 20.83 -20.60 2.11
C MET A 95 20.68 -19.93 0.74
N TYR A 96 21.56 -20.22 -0.22
CA TYR A 96 21.46 -19.68 -1.57
C TYR A 96 20.23 -20.19 -2.31
N ASP A 97 19.85 -21.46 -2.09
CA ASP A 97 18.66 -22.07 -2.70
C ASP A 97 17.35 -21.48 -2.13
N LEU A 98 17.40 -20.90 -0.92
CA LEU A 98 16.27 -20.24 -0.27
C LEU A 98 16.20 -18.74 -0.60
N LEU A 99 17.22 -18.16 -1.24
CA LEU A 99 17.33 -16.71 -1.46
C LEU A 99 16.11 -16.14 -2.20
N ASP A 100 15.71 -16.76 -3.30
CA ASP A 100 14.56 -16.30 -4.09
C ASP A 100 13.26 -16.33 -3.28
N ARG A 101 13.08 -17.34 -2.43
CA ARG A 101 11.89 -17.47 -1.57
C ARG A 101 11.91 -16.50 -0.39
N ILE A 102 13.07 -16.28 0.22
CA ILE A 102 13.23 -15.28 1.29
C ILE A 102 12.97 -13.87 0.75
N THR A 103 13.53 -13.56 -0.42
CA THR A 103 13.35 -12.26 -1.09
C THR A 103 11.91 -12.08 -1.56
N ALA A 104 11.28 -13.15 -2.08
CA ALA A 104 9.86 -13.16 -2.45
C ALA A 104 8.94 -12.73 -1.31
N CYS A 105 9.29 -13.07 -0.07
CA CYS A 105 8.53 -12.72 1.12
C CYS A 105 8.77 -11.29 1.63
N GLY A 106 9.61 -10.49 0.96
CA GLY A 106 9.87 -9.09 1.29
C GLY A 106 11.07 -8.84 2.22
N TYR A 107 11.93 -9.85 2.46
CA TYR A 107 13.16 -9.63 3.20
C TYR A 107 14.16 -8.82 2.36
N SER A 108 14.47 -7.60 2.81
CA SER A 108 15.38 -6.66 2.13
C SER A 108 16.83 -6.73 2.64
N GLY A 109 17.08 -7.50 3.69
CA GLY A 109 18.41 -7.68 4.27
C GLY A 109 19.29 -8.69 3.51
N PRO A 110 20.58 -8.80 3.85
CA PRO A 110 21.44 -9.83 3.28
C PRO A 110 21.10 -11.22 3.84
N ALA A 111 20.48 -12.06 3.01
CA ALA A 111 20.00 -13.41 3.38
C ALA A 111 21.17 -14.38 3.60
N THR A 112 21.82 -14.23 4.75
CA THR A 112 23.00 -15.00 5.15
C THR A 112 22.66 -15.94 6.30
N TRP A 113 23.31 -17.11 6.35
CA TRP A 113 23.10 -18.10 7.42
C TRP A 113 23.36 -17.59 8.84
N LYS A 114 24.10 -16.48 8.98
CA LYS A 114 24.38 -15.81 10.26
C LYS A 114 23.21 -14.99 10.78
N ARG A 115 22.29 -14.59 9.90
CA ARG A 115 21.14 -13.73 10.19
C ARG A 115 19.81 -14.48 10.13
N LYS A 116 19.83 -15.79 10.40
CA LYS A 116 18.62 -16.64 10.39
C LYS A 116 17.52 -16.08 11.28
N GLU A 117 17.84 -15.62 12.49
CA GLU A 117 16.86 -15.05 13.40
C GLU A 117 16.21 -13.78 12.84
N GLU A 118 16.96 -12.91 12.17
CA GLU A 118 16.42 -11.70 11.52
C GLU A 118 15.54 -12.06 10.32
N ILE A 119 15.97 -13.00 9.48
CA ILE A 119 15.19 -13.48 8.33
C ILE A 119 13.87 -14.07 8.82
N ILE A 120 13.91 -14.94 9.83
CA ILE A 120 12.74 -15.57 10.44
C ILE A 120 11.83 -14.49 11.07
N LYS A 121 12.39 -13.48 11.76
CA LYS A 121 11.68 -12.29 12.29
C LYS A 121 10.98 -11.43 11.26
N ASP A 122 11.53 -11.29 10.06
CA ASP A 122 10.85 -10.56 8.99
C ASP A 122 9.85 -11.45 8.24
N LEU A 123 10.10 -12.77 8.14
CA LEU A 123 9.12 -13.74 7.64
C LEU A 123 7.89 -13.87 8.54
N PHE A 124 8.03 -13.58 9.84
CA PHE A 124 6.93 -13.50 10.81
C PHE A 124 5.86 -12.47 10.45
N VAL A 125 6.26 -11.47 9.69
CA VAL A 125 5.41 -10.37 9.25
C VAL A 125 5.39 -10.37 7.72
N PRO A 126 4.66 -11.32 7.09
CA PRO A 126 4.42 -11.23 5.65
C PRO A 126 3.72 -9.89 5.40
N GLY A 127 4.41 -8.98 4.72
CA GLY A 127 3.92 -7.62 4.52
C GLY A 127 4.31 -6.61 5.59
N LEU A 128 5.60 -6.56 5.99
CA LEU A 128 6.20 -5.23 6.04
C LEU A 128 5.94 -4.64 4.66
N HIS A 129 5.02 -3.68 4.61
CA HIS A 129 4.47 -3.15 3.38
C HIS A 129 5.63 -2.78 2.45
N GLU A 130 5.98 -3.66 1.51
CA GLU A 130 6.79 -3.28 0.37
C GLU A 130 5.94 -2.25 -0.32
N LYS A 131 6.33 -0.98 -0.15
CA LYS A 131 5.63 0.12 -0.76
C LYS A 131 5.68 -0.16 -2.26
N PRO A 132 4.54 -0.17 -2.96
CA PRO A 132 4.57 -0.35 -4.39
C PRO A 132 5.42 0.79 -4.97
N ASP A 133 6.48 0.40 -5.67
CA ASP A 133 7.37 1.30 -6.38
C ASP A 133 6.90 1.46 -7.83
N ALA A 134 7.47 2.43 -8.55
CA ALA A 134 7.15 2.65 -9.96
C ALA A 134 7.46 1.41 -10.80
N GLN A 135 8.54 0.70 -10.45
CA GLN A 135 8.99 -0.49 -11.16
C GLN A 135 7.97 -1.63 -11.09
N PHE A 136 7.44 -1.93 -9.90
CA PHE A 136 6.39 -2.92 -9.70
C PHE A 136 5.14 -2.55 -10.48
N LEU A 137 4.66 -1.31 -10.34
CA LEU A 137 3.42 -0.89 -11.00
C LEU A 137 3.56 -0.95 -12.52
N MET A 138 4.68 -0.48 -13.08
CA MET A 138 4.95 -0.58 -14.52
C MET A 138 5.10 -2.03 -15.00
N GLY A 139 5.64 -2.93 -14.18
CA GLY A 139 5.71 -4.37 -14.49
C GLY A 139 4.36 -5.10 -14.42
N ALA A 140 3.43 -4.60 -13.60
CA ALA A 140 2.07 -5.10 -13.49
C ALA A 140 1.18 -4.63 -14.66
N ILE A 141 1.46 -3.47 -15.24
CA ILE A 141 0.70 -2.90 -16.34
C ILE A 141 0.81 -3.76 -17.62
N SER A 142 -0.33 -4.07 -18.22
CA SER A 142 -0.45 -4.87 -19.45
C SER A 142 -1.33 -4.15 -20.47
N PRO A 143 -0.74 -3.36 -21.39
CA PRO A 143 -1.49 -2.62 -22.40
C PRO A 143 -1.93 -3.47 -23.59
N VAL A 144 -3.21 -3.35 -23.94
CA VAL A 144 -3.82 -3.97 -25.13
C VAL A 144 -3.67 -3.02 -26.32
N PHE A 145 -2.54 -3.15 -27.03
CA PHE A 145 -2.28 -2.30 -28.19
C PHE A 145 -3.11 -2.68 -29.41
N SER A 146 -3.47 -1.66 -30.18
CA SER A 146 -3.92 -1.76 -31.56
C SER A 146 -2.84 -2.39 -32.47
N GLU A 147 -3.24 -2.67 -33.71
CA GLU A 147 -2.38 -3.26 -34.74
C GLU A 147 -1.02 -2.57 -34.86
N LEU A 148 0.02 -3.38 -35.05
CA LEU A 148 1.41 -2.93 -35.24
C LEU A 148 1.49 -1.96 -36.43
N GLY A 149 2.09 -0.78 -36.19
CA GLY A 149 2.24 0.26 -37.21
C GLY A 149 1.05 1.20 -37.39
N SER A 150 -0.07 0.99 -36.70
CA SER A 150 -1.23 1.89 -36.78
C SER A 150 -1.01 3.24 -36.07
N LEU A 151 -1.70 4.29 -36.54
CA LEU A 151 -1.76 5.58 -35.84
C LEU A 151 -2.40 5.45 -34.45
N ARG A 152 -3.32 4.49 -34.28
CA ARG A 152 -3.92 4.16 -32.99
C ARG A 152 -2.84 3.70 -32.02
N ARG A 153 -2.00 2.74 -32.42
CA ARG A 153 -0.88 2.26 -31.61
C ARG A 153 0.12 3.36 -31.25
N GLN A 154 0.42 4.27 -32.17
CA GLN A 154 1.31 5.40 -31.86
C GLN A 154 0.76 6.30 -30.73
N ARG A 155 -0.56 6.51 -30.70
CA ARG A 155 -1.22 7.27 -29.62
C ARG A 155 -1.22 6.49 -28.31
N GLU A 156 -1.54 5.20 -28.36
CA GLU A 156 -1.54 4.32 -27.19
C GLU A 156 -0.15 4.24 -26.54
N SER A 157 0.90 4.02 -27.33
CA SER A 157 2.28 3.99 -26.82
C SER A 157 2.69 5.32 -26.18
N ARG A 158 2.20 6.45 -26.73
CA ARG A 158 2.44 7.77 -26.12
C ARG A 158 1.77 7.90 -24.75
N ILE A 159 0.53 7.42 -24.61
CA ILE A 159 -0.20 7.44 -23.34
C ILE A 159 0.53 6.57 -22.30
N ILE A 160 1.05 5.41 -22.71
CA ILE A 160 1.84 4.55 -21.81
C ILE A 160 3.14 5.24 -21.36
N ASN A 161 3.82 5.97 -22.25
CA ASN A 161 4.98 6.76 -21.85
C ASN A 161 4.61 7.87 -20.85
N PHE A 162 3.50 8.58 -21.08
CA PHE A 162 3.00 9.57 -20.12
C PHE A 162 2.65 8.95 -18.76
N LEU A 163 2.06 7.75 -18.76
CA LEU A 163 1.76 7.01 -17.54
C LEU A 163 3.04 6.62 -16.80
N GLN A 164 4.06 6.16 -17.52
CA GLN A 164 5.37 5.84 -16.95
C GLN A 164 6.01 7.08 -16.33
N ASP A 165 6.07 8.19 -17.05
CA ASP A 165 6.62 9.45 -16.57
C ASP A 165 5.86 9.95 -15.33
N PHE A 166 4.53 9.82 -15.32
CA PHE A 166 3.70 10.19 -14.18
C PHE A 166 4.00 9.35 -12.94
N ILE A 167 4.03 8.01 -13.07
CA ILE A 167 4.29 7.10 -11.95
C ILE A 167 5.70 7.34 -11.39
N GLN A 168 6.70 7.58 -12.24
CA GLN A 168 8.05 7.87 -11.79
C GLN A 168 8.15 9.21 -11.06
N ASN A 169 7.40 10.22 -11.50
CA ASN A 169 7.40 11.54 -10.86
C ASN A 169 6.78 11.49 -9.46
N ILE A 170 5.65 10.79 -9.28
CA ILE A 170 5.02 10.68 -7.96
C ILE A 170 5.91 9.90 -6.97
N GLU A 171 6.67 8.91 -7.44
CA GLU A 171 7.65 8.19 -6.62
C GLU A 171 8.81 9.11 -6.18
N ASN A 172 9.41 9.84 -7.12
CA ASN A 172 10.51 10.75 -6.81
C ASN A 172 10.08 11.85 -5.81
N GLU A 173 8.86 12.38 -5.97
CA GLU A 173 8.29 13.36 -5.04
C GLU A 173 8.06 12.79 -3.63
N GLU A 174 7.74 11.50 -3.49
CA GLU A 174 7.64 10.82 -2.20
C GLU A 174 9.00 10.67 -1.51
N GLU A 175 10.02 10.27 -2.27
CA GLU A 175 11.39 10.10 -1.76
C GLU A 175 11.99 11.43 -1.29
N GLU A 176 11.88 12.48 -2.10
CA GLU A 176 12.37 13.81 -1.75
C GLU A 176 11.73 14.31 -0.45
N ASN A 177 10.41 14.12 -0.29
CA ASN A 177 9.68 14.56 0.90
C ASN A 177 10.07 13.74 2.15
N SER A 178 10.42 12.46 2.00
CA SER A 178 10.88 11.62 3.11
C SER A 178 12.23 12.08 3.68
N PHE A 179 13.15 12.54 2.82
CA PHE A 179 14.48 13.01 3.23
C PHE A 179 14.40 14.34 4.03
N VAL A 180 13.42 15.20 3.73
CA VAL A 180 13.25 16.48 4.45
C VAL A 180 12.72 16.27 5.88
N VAL A 181 11.97 15.19 6.12
CA VAL A 181 11.40 14.88 7.45
C VAL A 181 12.47 14.38 8.41
N GLU A 182 13.45 13.60 7.93
CA GLU A 182 14.55 13.11 8.79
C GLU A 182 15.49 14.23 9.25
N GLU A 183 15.75 15.27 8.44
CA GLU A 183 16.63 16.39 8.86
C GLU A 183 16.01 17.35 9.88
N ARG A 184 14.67 17.38 10.05
CA ARG A 184 14.00 18.21 11.08
C ARG A 184 13.73 17.46 12.39
N GLY A 185 14.09 16.18 12.47
CA GLY A 185 13.77 15.29 13.60
C GLY A 185 14.88 15.16 14.64
N THR A 186 15.31 16.24 15.30
CA THR A 186 15.93 16.09 16.63
C THR A 186 15.64 17.32 17.50
N PRO A 187 14.72 17.25 18.48
CA PRO A 187 14.63 18.26 19.51
C PRO A 187 15.72 17.97 20.55
N VAL A 188 16.83 18.71 20.48
CA VAL A 188 17.81 18.76 21.56
C VAL A 188 17.09 19.35 22.78
N LYS A 189 16.82 18.50 23.78
CA LYS A 189 16.40 18.94 25.12
C LYS A 189 17.59 19.68 25.74
N ILE A 190 17.63 21.00 25.59
CA ILE A 190 18.49 21.84 26.43
C ILE A 190 17.79 21.93 27.78
N THR A 191 18.38 21.24 28.76
CA THR A 191 18.03 21.37 30.17
C THR A 191 18.32 22.80 30.61
N GLU A 192 17.32 23.45 31.20
CA GLU A 192 17.46 24.72 31.89
C GLU A 192 18.44 24.58 33.06
N SER A 193 19.55 25.31 33.00
CA SER A 193 20.23 25.81 34.19
C SER A 193 21.11 27.00 33.84
N ASP A 194 20.95 28.06 34.64
CA ASP A 194 21.86 29.19 34.89
C ASP A 194 21.62 30.50 34.12
N LEU A 195 20.79 31.36 34.74
CA LEU A 195 21.03 32.77 35.10
C LEU A 195 21.97 33.60 34.20
N ASP A 196 21.47 34.70 33.61
CA ASP A 196 21.56 36.06 34.18
C ASP A 196 21.40 37.21 33.14
N ASP A 197 20.79 38.29 33.61
CA ASP A 197 20.82 39.71 33.24
C ASP A 197 20.69 40.23 31.77
N GLY A 198 19.58 40.95 31.55
CA GLY A 198 19.66 42.40 31.27
C GLY A 198 19.83 42.90 29.82
N ASP A 199 18.73 43.47 29.29
CA ASP A 199 18.64 44.77 28.57
C ASP A 199 17.94 44.77 27.20
N SER A 200 17.04 45.74 27.13
CA SER A 200 16.12 46.26 26.12
C SER A 200 16.54 46.24 24.64
N ARG A 201 15.61 45.88 23.75
CA ARG A 201 14.96 46.80 22.77
C ARG A 201 14.12 46.07 21.71
N GLU A 202 12.88 46.53 21.59
CA GLU A 202 12.01 46.67 20.40
C GLU A 202 12.15 45.66 19.24
N THR A 203 11.12 44.83 19.04
CA THR A 203 10.77 44.31 17.71
C THR A 203 9.27 44.46 17.46
N GLU A 204 9.00 45.04 16.29
CA GLU A 204 7.69 45.42 15.78
C GLU A 204 6.78 44.22 15.53
N SER A 205 5.49 44.48 15.72
CA SER A 205 4.39 43.61 15.34
C SER A 205 4.32 43.44 13.82
N THR A 206 4.54 42.22 13.34
CA THR A 206 3.99 41.75 12.05
C THR A 206 3.41 40.37 12.27
N GLY A 207 2.09 40.28 12.10
CA GLY A 207 1.30 39.10 12.39
C GLY A 207 1.75 37.88 11.60
N GLU A 208 1.66 36.72 12.26
CA GLU A 208 1.71 35.41 11.64
C GLU A 208 0.49 35.21 10.74
N PRO A 209 0.69 34.81 9.48
CA PRO A 209 -0.11 33.74 8.93
C PRO A 209 0.82 32.68 8.32
N ALA A 210 0.60 31.39 8.61
CA ALA A 210 0.97 30.23 7.78
C ALA A 210 1.17 28.91 8.57
N ARG A 211 0.46 28.65 9.68
CA ARG A 211 0.41 27.26 10.21
C ARG A 211 -0.72 26.43 9.57
N ASP A 212 -1.83 27.07 9.23
CA ASP A 212 -3.00 26.36 8.70
C ASP A 212 -2.91 26.09 7.17
N GLU A 213 -2.08 26.82 6.43
CA GLU A 213 -1.93 26.63 4.98
C GLU A 213 -0.95 25.49 4.62
N GLU A 214 0.03 25.19 5.49
CA GLU A 214 0.99 24.11 5.26
C GLU A 214 0.43 22.73 5.60
N GLU A 215 -0.38 22.59 6.66
CA GLU A 215 -1.05 21.32 7.00
C GLU A 215 -2.13 20.89 5.98
N MET A 216 -2.67 21.83 5.19
CA MET A 216 -3.68 21.51 4.18
C MET A 216 -3.08 20.98 2.87
N LYS A 217 -1.78 21.24 2.58
CA LYS A 217 -1.11 20.79 1.35
C LYS A 217 -0.63 19.33 1.38
N GLU A 218 -0.44 18.76 2.56
CA GLU A 218 0.11 17.40 2.70
C GLU A 218 -0.94 16.31 2.38
N LYS A 219 -2.24 16.64 2.49
CA LYS A 219 -3.35 15.70 2.28
C LYS A 219 -3.75 15.49 0.81
N ASP A 220 -3.23 16.30 -0.10
CA ASP A 220 -3.59 16.30 -1.53
C ASP A 220 -2.47 15.78 -2.44
N LYS A 221 -1.46 15.07 -1.92
CA LYS A 221 -0.45 14.42 -2.77
C LYS A 221 -0.90 13.01 -3.19
N ILE A 222 -0.65 12.67 -4.46
CA ILE A 222 -0.88 11.32 -5.00
C ILE A 222 0.40 10.53 -4.76
N THR A 223 0.28 9.38 -4.11
CA THR A 223 1.38 8.42 -3.96
C THR A 223 1.22 7.25 -4.91
N VAL A 224 2.29 6.49 -5.20
CA VAL A 224 2.24 5.27 -6.01
C VAL A 224 1.26 4.27 -5.40
N GLY A 225 1.29 4.10 -4.08
CA GLY A 225 0.35 3.24 -3.36
C GLY A 225 -1.11 3.69 -3.52
N CYS A 226 -1.36 5.01 -3.48
CA CYS A 226 -2.70 5.50 -3.74
C CYS A 226 -3.13 5.31 -5.19
N PHE A 227 -2.22 5.50 -6.13
CA PHE A 227 -2.53 5.33 -7.54
C PHE A 227 -2.82 3.86 -7.87
N LEU A 228 -2.05 2.92 -7.29
CA LEU A 228 -2.33 1.49 -7.33
C LEU A 228 -3.70 1.15 -6.72
N GLN A 229 -4.01 1.75 -5.57
CA GLN A 229 -5.33 1.59 -4.92
C GLN A 229 -6.46 2.07 -5.82
N TRP A 230 -6.29 3.22 -6.48
CA TRP A 230 -7.28 3.73 -7.40
C TRP A 230 -7.49 2.80 -8.60
N LEU A 231 -6.43 2.15 -9.10
CA LEU A 231 -6.51 1.23 -10.24
C LEU A 231 -7.14 -0.13 -9.89
N THR A 232 -6.94 -0.61 -8.67
CA THR A 232 -7.13 -2.04 -8.33
C THR A 232 -7.91 -2.29 -7.05
N GLY A 233 -8.32 -1.23 -6.34
CA GLY A 233 -8.94 -1.31 -5.01
C GLY A 233 -7.98 -1.67 -3.88
N GLN A 234 -6.72 -2.02 -4.17
CA GLN A 234 -5.70 -2.39 -3.19
C GLN A 234 -4.46 -1.51 -3.27
N ALA A 235 -3.91 -1.12 -2.12
CA ALA A 235 -2.71 -0.28 -2.04
C ALA A 235 -1.41 -1.07 -1.81
N HIS A 236 -1.48 -2.41 -1.80
CA HIS A 236 -0.36 -3.28 -1.41
C HIS A 236 0.15 -4.12 -2.57
N VAL A 237 1.45 -4.43 -2.52
CA VAL A 237 2.08 -5.41 -3.39
C VAL A 237 1.66 -6.81 -2.95
N PRO A 238 1.26 -7.72 -3.87
CA PRO A 238 0.97 -9.11 -3.53
C PRO A 238 2.15 -9.77 -2.84
N ILE A 239 1.86 -10.55 -1.80
CA ILE A 239 2.89 -11.06 -0.87
C ILE A 239 3.76 -12.12 -1.54
N THR A 240 3.20 -12.96 -2.42
CA THR A 240 3.94 -14.07 -3.04
C THR A 240 4.43 -13.72 -4.44
N SER A 241 5.61 -14.23 -4.85
CA SER A 241 6.13 -14.02 -6.21
C SER A 241 5.19 -14.53 -7.29
N THR A 242 4.52 -15.66 -7.07
CA THR A 242 3.55 -16.21 -8.04
C THR A 242 2.34 -15.29 -8.22
N GLU A 243 1.89 -14.61 -7.17
CA GLU A 243 0.83 -13.61 -7.28
C GLU A 243 1.34 -12.35 -7.96
N ARG A 244 2.56 -11.87 -7.64
CA ARG A 244 3.17 -10.72 -8.33
C ARG A 244 3.28 -10.96 -9.84
N GLU A 245 3.64 -12.17 -10.27
CA GLU A 245 3.70 -12.53 -11.69
C GLU A 245 2.32 -12.53 -12.37
N ARG A 246 1.29 -12.98 -11.66
CA ARG A 246 -0.09 -13.06 -12.16
C ARG A 246 -0.85 -11.74 -12.04
N PHE A 247 -0.39 -10.85 -11.16
CA PHE A 247 -1.00 -9.55 -10.94
C PHE A 247 -0.77 -8.67 -12.16
N LYS A 248 -1.83 -8.49 -12.95
CA LYS A 248 -1.82 -7.69 -14.16
C LYS A 248 -2.93 -6.67 -14.13
N ILE A 249 -2.57 -5.44 -14.49
CA ILE A 249 -3.49 -4.32 -14.66
C ILE A 249 -3.68 -4.13 -16.16
N LEU A 250 -4.85 -4.48 -16.67
CA LEU A 250 -5.17 -4.40 -18.08
C LEU A 250 -5.39 -2.93 -18.48
N ILE A 251 -4.68 -2.46 -19.51
CA ILE A 251 -4.92 -1.12 -20.07
C ILE A 251 -5.57 -1.25 -21.45
N GLU A 252 -6.75 -0.67 -21.57
CA GLU A 252 -7.50 -0.57 -22.82
C GLU A 252 -7.56 0.89 -23.30
N PHE A 253 -7.87 1.06 -24.58
CA PHE A 253 -7.83 2.37 -25.23
C PHE A 253 -9.11 2.65 -26.02
N ASP A 254 -9.85 3.66 -25.61
CA ASP A 254 -11.03 4.14 -26.34
C ASP A 254 -10.62 5.25 -27.33
N HIS A 255 -10.68 4.92 -28.63
CA HIS A 255 -10.42 5.85 -29.72
C HIS A 255 -11.68 6.54 -30.25
N ASP A 256 -12.86 6.02 -29.88
CA ASP A 256 -14.12 6.30 -30.52
C ASP A 256 -15.15 6.89 -29.52
N CYS A 257 -14.68 7.49 -28.43
CA CYS A 257 -15.49 8.21 -27.42
C CYS A 257 -16.61 9.11 -27.99
N SER A 258 -16.42 9.75 -29.15
CA SER A 258 -17.49 10.57 -29.77
C SER A 258 -18.66 9.77 -30.33
N VAL A 259 -18.48 8.48 -30.61
CA VAL A 259 -19.57 7.57 -30.99
C VAL A 259 -20.46 7.29 -29.78
N HIS A 260 -19.86 7.16 -28.60
CA HIS A 260 -20.56 6.85 -27.35
C HIS A 260 -21.21 8.07 -26.70
N TYR A 261 -20.50 9.21 -26.71
CA TYR A 261 -20.88 10.39 -25.93
C TYR A 261 -21.24 11.61 -26.79
N GLY A 262 -21.16 11.52 -28.12
CA GLY A 262 -21.39 12.65 -29.02
C GLY A 262 -20.33 13.75 -28.87
N THR A 263 -20.74 15.02 -28.96
CA THR A 263 -19.84 16.18 -28.79
C THR A 263 -19.55 16.43 -27.31
N HIS A 264 -18.27 16.34 -26.94
CA HIS A 264 -17.79 16.58 -25.58
C HIS A 264 -16.41 17.25 -25.62
N THR A 265 -15.98 17.80 -24.48
CA THR A 265 -14.73 18.55 -24.34
C THR A 265 -13.63 17.75 -23.64
N VAL A 266 -14.00 16.78 -22.81
CA VAL A 266 -13.09 15.93 -22.05
C VAL A 266 -13.73 14.57 -21.78
N CYS A 267 -12.91 13.54 -21.68
CA CYS A 267 -13.28 12.25 -21.12
C CYS A 267 -12.32 11.90 -20.00
N PHE A 268 -12.83 11.27 -18.95
CA PHE A 268 -12.02 10.69 -17.89
C PHE A 268 -11.76 9.21 -18.18
N PRO A 269 -10.64 8.66 -17.68
CA PRO A 269 -10.43 7.22 -17.70
C PRO A 269 -11.52 6.51 -16.89
N VAL A 270 -11.85 5.29 -17.32
CA VAL A 270 -12.79 4.43 -16.62
C VAL A 270 -12.00 3.30 -15.96
N VAL A 271 -12.09 3.19 -14.64
CA VAL A 271 -11.46 2.11 -13.87
C VAL A 271 -12.51 1.06 -13.51
N ASN A 272 -12.12 -0.21 -13.62
CA ASN A 272 -12.86 -1.35 -13.12
C ASN A 272 -11.95 -2.14 -12.18
N GLU A 273 -12.11 -1.88 -10.89
CA GLU A 273 -11.32 -2.49 -9.81
C GLU A 273 -11.55 -4.01 -9.74
N CYS A 274 -12.76 -4.50 -10.03
CA CYS A 274 -13.09 -5.93 -10.00
C CYS A 274 -12.36 -6.75 -11.08
N SER A 275 -12.03 -6.12 -12.22
CA SER A 275 -11.30 -6.77 -13.32
C SER A 275 -9.87 -6.28 -13.47
N ASN A 276 -9.37 -5.45 -12.54
CA ASN A 276 -8.06 -4.80 -12.61
C ASN A 276 -7.81 -4.18 -13.99
N SER A 277 -8.77 -3.39 -14.49
CA SER A 277 -8.66 -2.82 -15.83
C SER A 277 -8.97 -1.32 -15.84
N ILE A 278 -8.24 -0.58 -16.67
CA ILE A 278 -8.46 0.85 -16.92
C ILE A 278 -8.58 1.11 -18.42
N THR A 279 -9.54 1.92 -18.82
CA THR A 279 -9.73 2.35 -20.20
C THR A 279 -9.37 3.82 -20.36
N PHE A 280 -8.39 4.13 -21.21
CA PHE A 280 -7.95 5.50 -21.50
C PHE A 280 -8.63 6.09 -22.74
N PRO A 281 -9.21 7.30 -22.65
CA PRO A 281 -9.76 8.01 -23.81
C PRO A 281 -8.66 8.68 -24.63
N THR A 282 -8.25 8.04 -25.72
CA THR A 282 -7.03 8.44 -26.45
C THR A 282 -7.11 9.80 -27.13
N ARG A 283 -8.32 10.28 -27.42
CA ARG A 283 -8.55 11.59 -28.04
C ARG A 283 -8.21 12.76 -27.11
N HIS A 284 -8.33 12.60 -25.79
CA HIS A 284 -8.16 13.69 -24.81
C HIS A 284 -6.83 13.61 -24.04
N LEU A 285 -6.01 12.58 -24.32
CA LEU A 285 -4.70 12.38 -23.69
C LEU A 285 -3.58 12.59 -24.73
N CYS A 286 -3.67 13.68 -25.49
CA CYS A 286 -2.77 13.94 -26.63
C CYS A 286 -1.40 14.48 -26.22
N SER A 287 -1.34 15.18 -25.08
CA SER A 287 -0.15 15.77 -24.49
C SER A 287 0.01 15.39 -23.01
N TYR A 288 1.24 15.48 -22.51
CA TYR A 288 1.53 15.18 -21.10
C TYR A 288 0.78 16.09 -20.11
N PRO A 289 0.66 17.42 -20.32
CA PRO A 289 -0.10 18.27 -19.40
C PRO A 289 -1.60 17.93 -19.34
N GLU A 290 -2.21 17.59 -20.48
CA GLU A 290 -3.60 17.13 -20.52
C GLU A 290 -3.76 15.80 -19.77
N PHE A 291 -2.82 14.88 -19.99
CA PHE A 291 -2.76 13.61 -19.28
C PHE A 291 -2.69 13.84 -17.77
N LEU A 292 -1.73 14.63 -17.29
CA LEU A 292 -1.57 14.96 -15.87
C LEU A 292 -2.85 15.56 -15.28
N SER A 293 -3.42 16.56 -15.94
CA SER A 293 -4.64 17.22 -15.45
C SER A 293 -5.79 16.24 -15.31
N ILE A 294 -6.02 15.38 -16.31
CA ILE A 294 -7.14 14.44 -16.32
C ILE A 294 -6.93 13.33 -15.28
N ILE A 295 -5.73 12.77 -15.19
CA ILE A 295 -5.41 11.67 -14.26
C ILE A 295 -5.46 12.16 -12.81
N THR A 296 -4.79 13.27 -12.51
CA THR A 296 -4.82 13.85 -11.15
C THR A 296 -6.24 14.16 -10.73
N GLN A 297 -7.03 14.78 -11.61
CA GLN A 297 -8.43 15.06 -11.29
C GLN A 297 -9.26 13.78 -11.08
N ALA A 298 -9.06 12.75 -11.91
CA ALA A 298 -9.76 11.47 -11.76
C ALA A 298 -9.44 10.77 -10.43
N VAL A 299 -8.16 10.75 -10.04
CA VAL A 299 -7.69 10.14 -8.79
C VAL A 299 -8.17 10.93 -7.57
N MET A 300 -8.15 12.27 -7.61
CA MET A 300 -8.61 13.08 -6.48
C MET A 300 -10.12 13.01 -6.30
N SER A 301 -10.88 13.05 -7.40
CA SER A 301 -12.35 13.01 -7.34
C SER A 301 -12.85 11.64 -6.83
N SER A 302 -12.15 10.54 -7.13
CA SER A 302 -12.52 9.21 -6.62
C SER A 302 -12.29 9.06 -5.11
N ARG A 303 -11.24 9.70 -4.56
CA ARG A 303 -10.97 9.72 -3.10
C ARG A 303 -12.11 10.35 -2.30
N GLU A 304 -12.83 11.32 -2.86
CA GLU A 304 -13.97 11.96 -2.20
C GLU A 304 -15.16 11.00 -2.05
N PHE A 305 -15.39 10.10 -3.02
CA PHE A 305 -16.48 9.11 -2.96
C PHE A 305 -16.22 7.97 -1.96
N SER A 306 -14.95 7.61 -1.71
CA SER A 306 -14.60 6.58 -0.72
C SER A 306 -14.76 7.03 0.74
N ARG A 307 -14.99 8.34 0.97
CA ARG A 307 -15.14 8.93 2.32
C ARG A 307 -16.58 9.27 2.72
N SER A 308 -17.57 8.97 1.86
CA SER A 308 -19.00 9.22 2.11
C SER A 308 -19.76 8.00 2.60
#